data_AF-A0A2D4P920-F1
#
_entry.id   AF-A0A2D4P920-F1
#
_cell.length_a   1.000
_cell.length_b   1.000
_cell.length_c   1.000
_cell.angle_alpha   90.00
_cell.angle_beta   90.00
_cell.angle_gamma   90.00
#
_symmetry.space_group_name_H-M   'P 1'
#
loop_
_entity.id
_entity.type
_entity.pdbx_description
1 polymer ?
#
loop_
_entity_poly.entity_id
_entity_poly.type
_entity_poly.pdbx_seq_one_letter_code
_entity_poly.pdbx_strand_id
1 'polypeptide(L)'
;ACSVRFWLAAPFLPFFSPSFETDAAASAWARGEQADRQFSIMDWQPDEQGLQQVLQLLKDSQSPNTATQRIVQDKLKQLNQFPDFNNYLIFVLTRLKSEDEPTRSLSGLILKNNVKAHYQSFPQPVAEFIKQECLNNIGDASSLIRATIGILITTIASKGELQMWPELLPQLCNLLNSEDYNTCEGAFGALQKICEDSAELLDSDALNRPLNVMIPKFLQF
;
A
#
# COMPACT_ATOMS: atom_id res chain seq x y z
N ALA A 1 -5.96 -9.91 -24.63
CA ALA A 1 -4.64 -9.95 -23.98
C ALA A 1 -3.76 -8.80 -24.49
N CYS A 2 -3.90 -7.60 -23.90
CA CYS A 2 -2.95 -6.47 -23.97
C CYS A 2 -3.61 -5.25 -23.30
N SER A 3 -3.25 -4.93 -22.04
CA SER A 3 -3.43 -3.57 -21.47
C SER A 3 -2.71 -3.29 -20.15
N VAL A 4 -2.00 -4.25 -19.54
CA VAL A 4 -1.33 -4.00 -18.24
C VAL A 4 0.12 -3.50 -18.40
N ARG A 5 0.66 -3.41 -19.62
CA ARG A 5 2.11 -3.17 -19.84
C ARG A 5 2.57 -1.71 -19.88
N PHE A 6 1.67 -0.72 -19.79
CA PHE A 6 2.06 0.68 -20.03
C PHE A 6 2.51 1.50 -18.81
N TRP A 7 2.45 0.95 -17.59
CA TRP A 7 2.67 1.74 -16.37
C TRP A 7 4.07 1.66 -15.74
N LEU A 8 5.07 1.06 -16.41
CA LEU A 8 6.35 0.72 -15.79
C LEU A 8 7.55 1.65 -16.06
N ALA A 9 7.42 2.78 -16.78
CA ALA A 9 8.63 3.58 -17.08
C ALA A 9 8.38 5.09 -17.21
N ALA A 10 8.82 5.87 -16.22
CA ALA A 10 9.40 7.22 -16.41
C ALA A 10 10.10 7.71 -15.11
N PRO A 11 11.34 8.25 -15.15
CA PRO A 11 12.07 8.78 -13.99
C PRO A 11 11.91 10.30 -13.84
N PHE A 12 11.98 10.83 -12.61
CA PHE A 12 12.06 12.27 -12.33
C PHE A 12 13.27 12.60 -11.46
N LEU A 13 13.99 13.65 -11.84
CA LEU A 13 15.10 14.30 -11.14
C LEU A 13 14.57 15.40 -10.16
N PRO A 14 15.37 15.85 -9.18
CA PRO A 14 14.91 16.59 -7.99
C PRO A 14 15.13 18.11 -8.10
N PHE A 15 14.42 18.93 -7.30
CA PHE A 15 15.01 20.05 -6.52
C PHE A 15 14.01 20.90 -5.68
N PHE A 16 14.60 21.54 -4.67
CA PHE A 16 14.28 22.81 -3.98
C PHE A 16 13.41 22.83 -2.70
N SER A 17 14.11 23.10 -1.59
CA SER A 17 13.66 23.67 -0.32
C SER A 17 13.45 25.20 -0.43
N PRO A 18 12.67 25.81 0.49
CA PRO A 18 13.30 26.85 1.32
C PRO A 18 12.78 26.92 2.77
N SER A 19 13.67 27.38 3.64
CA SER A 19 13.50 27.88 5.01
C SER A 19 12.73 29.21 5.06
N PHE A 20 11.93 29.46 6.10
CA PHE A 20 11.78 30.80 6.70
C PHE A 20 11.16 30.76 8.11
N GLU A 21 11.49 31.81 8.85
CA GLU A 21 11.46 32.01 10.30
C GLU A 21 10.09 32.23 10.96
N THR A 22 10.15 32.03 12.27
CA THR A 22 9.24 32.29 13.40
C THR A 22 8.30 33.49 13.28
N ASP A 23 7.02 33.30 13.67
CA ASP A 23 6.20 34.41 14.16
C ASP A 23 5.18 33.97 15.23
N ALA A 24 4.88 34.87 16.15
CA ALA A 24 4.32 34.65 17.49
C ALA A 24 2.91 33.99 17.58
N ALA A 25 2.30 33.62 16.45
CA ALA A 25 1.04 32.86 16.38
C ALA A 25 1.15 31.41 16.91
N ALA A 26 2.36 30.83 16.91
CA ALA A 26 2.63 29.46 17.38
C ALA A 26 2.27 29.22 18.86
N SER A 27 2.26 30.28 19.69
CA SER A 27 2.06 30.16 21.14
C SER A 27 0.59 30.17 21.60
N ALA A 28 -0.35 30.51 20.70
CA ALA A 28 -1.79 30.42 20.96
C ALA A 28 -2.39 29.06 20.57
N TRP A 29 -1.81 28.37 19.58
CA TRP A 29 -2.18 27.01 19.16
C TRP A 29 -1.70 25.95 20.17
N ALA A 30 -0.52 26.16 20.76
CA ALA A 30 0.09 25.24 21.72
C ALA A 30 -0.67 25.05 23.06
N ARG A 31 -1.71 25.86 23.35
CA ARG A 31 -2.52 25.72 24.59
C ARG A 31 -3.91 25.12 24.38
N GLY A 32 -4.28 24.83 23.13
CA GLY A 32 -5.52 24.12 22.79
C GLY A 32 -5.32 22.69 22.29
N GLU A 33 -4.07 22.26 22.05
CA GLU A 33 -3.73 20.97 21.42
C GLU A 33 -3.26 19.90 22.42
N GLN A 34 -3.97 19.75 23.56
CA GLN A 34 -3.74 18.65 24.50
C GLN A 34 -5.05 18.08 25.07
N ALA A 35 -6.04 17.85 24.22
CA ALA A 35 -7.13 16.94 24.51
C ALA A 35 -7.77 16.47 23.18
N ASP A 36 -7.75 15.16 22.96
CA ASP A 36 -8.60 14.42 22.02
C ASP A 36 -8.41 14.64 20.51
N ARG A 37 -7.32 14.10 19.98
CA ARG A 37 -7.36 13.38 18.68
C ARG A 37 -6.61 12.06 18.77
N GLN A 38 -7.17 11.16 19.56
CA GLN A 38 -7.03 9.73 19.29
C GLN A 38 -7.86 9.46 18.03
N PHE A 39 -7.28 9.70 16.86
CA PHE A 39 -7.87 9.27 15.60
C PHE A 39 -7.83 7.73 15.60
N SER A 40 -8.97 7.08 15.79
CA SER A 40 -9.08 5.64 15.60
C SER A 40 -8.76 5.32 14.15
N ILE A 41 -7.57 4.75 13.91
CA ILE A 41 -7.07 4.31 12.60
C ILE A 41 -8.02 3.28 11.95
N MET A 42 -8.91 2.66 12.75
CA MET A 42 -9.93 1.71 12.29
C MET A 42 -11.21 2.34 11.71
N ASP A 43 -11.40 3.66 11.80
CA ASP A 43 -12.68 4.31 11.47
C ASP A 43 -12.68 5.08 10.15
N TRP A 44 -11.65 4.96 9.30
CA TRP A 44 -11.70 5.57 7.97
C TRP A 44 -12.83 4.92 7.14
N GLN A 45 -13.69 5.76 6.58
CA GLN A 45 -14.80 5.38 5.72
C GLN A 45 -14.79 6.26 4.47
N PRO A 46 -15.05 5.67 3.28
CA PRO A 46 -15.12 6.45 2.07
C PRO A 46 -16.37 7.33 2.05
N ASP A 47 -16.21 8.60 1.71
CA ASP A 47 -17.34 9.40 1.22
C ASP A 47 -17.86 8.84 -0.11
N GLU A 48 -19.19 8.78 -0.28
CA GLU A 48 -19.83 8.17 -1.45
C GLU A 48 -19.49 8.89 -2.75
N GLN A 49 -19.42 10.23 -2.74
CA GLN A 49 -19.07 11.01 -3.93
C GLN A 49 -17.60 10.79 -4.30
N GLY A 50 -16.71 10.79 -3.30
CA GLY A 50 -15.31 10.46 -3.49
C GLY A 50 -15.12 9.08 -4.10
N LEU A 51 -15.83 8.08 -3.58
CA LEU A 51 -15.76 6.70 -4.08
C LEU A 51 -16.25 6.60 -5.53
N GLN A 52 -17.36 7.25 -5.87
CA GLN A 52 -17.88 7.27 -7.24
C GLN A 52 -16.87 7.91 -8.21
N GLN A 53 -16.16 8.97 -7.81
CA GLN A 53 -15.13 9.59 -8.64
C GLN A 53 -13.93 8.66 -8.87
N VAL A 54 -13.49 7.95 -7.83
CA VAL A 54 -12.40 6.96 -7.95
C VAL A 54 -12.81 5.79 -8.85
N LEU A 55 -14.03 5.28 -8.71
CA LEU A 55 -14.54 4.22 -9.58
C LEU A 55 -14.66 4.67 -11.04
N GLN A 56 -15.11 5.90 -11.28
CA GLN A 56 -15.15 6.44 -12.64
C GLN A 56 -13.74 6.55 -13.23
N LEU A 57 -12.76 7.01 -12.43
CA LEU A 57 -11.37 7.08 -12.85
C LEU A 57 -10.82 5.70 -13.21
N LEU A 58 -11.09 4.68 -12.41
CA LEU A 58 -10.66 3.30 -12.66
C LEU A 58 -11.29 2.73 -13.93
N LYS A 59 -12.55 3.05 -14.21
CA LYS A 59 -13.24 2.65 -15.45
C LYS A 59 -12.65 3.36 -16.67
N ASP A 60 -12.44 4.67 -16.57
CA ASP A 60 -11.83 5.48 -17.63
C ASP A 60 -10.39 4.99 -17.93
N SER A 61 -9.65 4.57 -16.90
CA SER A 61 -8.28 4.04 -17.01
C SER A 61 -8.19 2.73 -17.82
N GLN A 62 -9.29 2.00 -17.97
CA GLN A 62 -9.36 0.78 -18.76
C GLN A 62 -9.74 1.05 -20.23
N SER A 63 -10.08 2.30 -20.58
CA SER A 63 -10.45 2.66 -21.94
C SER A 63 -9.26 2.59 -22.90
N PRO A 64 -9.41 1.99 -24.10
CA PRO A 64 -8.36 2.01 -25.11
C PRO A 64 -8.18 3.38 -25.80
N ASN A 65 -9.03 4.37 -25.49
CA ASN A 65 -9.00 5.69 -26.13
C ASN A 65 -7.87 6.56 -25.56
N THR A 66 -6.94 6.97 -26.42
CA THR A 66 -5.80 7.84 -26.06
C THR A 66 -6.21 9.19 -25.45
N ALA A 67 -7.31 9.78 -25.89
CA ALA A 67 -7.80 11.05 -25.32
C ALA A 67 -8.30 10.84 -23.88
N THR A 68 -9.05 9.76 -23.64
CA THR A 68 -9.48 9.35 -22.29
C THR A 68 -8.28 9.06 -21.40
N GLN A 69 -7.27 8.36 -21.92
CA GLN A 69 -6.04 8.07 -21.18
C GLN A 69 -5.31 9.34 -20.75
N ARG A 70 -5.22 10.38 -21.59
CA ARG A 70 -4.63 11.67 -21.19
C ARG A 70 -5.38 12.32 -20.04
N ILE A 71 -6.71 12.36 -20.13
CA ILE A 71 -7.58 12.92 -19.08
C ILE A 71 -7.39 12.16 -17.76
N VAL A 72 -7.29 10.82 -17.82
CA VAL A 72 -7.03 9.96 -16.66
C VAL A 72 -5.68 10.30 -16.01
N GLN A 73 -4.62 10.47 -16.80
CA GLN A 73 -3.30 10.84 -16.27
C GLN A 73 -3.34 12.17 -15.52
N ASP A 74 -4.01 13.17 -16.08
CA ASP A 74 -4.12 14.48 -15.47
C ASP A 74 -4.95 14.42 -14.17
N LYS A 75 -6.06 13.66 -14.17
CA LYS A 75 -6.86 13.42 -12.95
C LYS A 75 -6.05 12.68 -11.88
N LEU A 76 -5.28 11.65 -12.24
CA LEU A 76 -4.44 10.91 -11.30
C LEU A 76 -3.39 11.82 -10.65
N LYS A 77 -2.76 12.71 -11.43
CA LYS A 77 -1.80 13.69 -10.88
C LYS A 77 -2.44 14.66 -9.89
N GLN A 78 -3.68 15.07 -10.14
CA GLN A 78 -4.43 15.92 -9.20
C GLN A 78 -4.80 15.14 -7.94
N LEU A 79 -5.35 13.94 -8.08
CA LEU A 79 -5.80 13.12 -6.94
C LEU A 79 -4.64 12.64 -6.06
N ASN A 80 -3.46 12.39 -6.64
CA ASN A 80 -2.26 12.03 -5.89
C ASN A 80 -1.75 13.13 -4.94
N GLN A 81 -2.25 14.36 -5.06
CA GLN A 81 -1.96 15.44 -4.09
C GLN A 81 -2.71 15.24 -2.78
N PHE A 82 -3.77 14.43 -2.77
CA PHE A 82 -4.56 14.14 -1.58
C PHE A 82 -4.13 12.79 -1.00
N PRO A 83 -3.57 12.75 0.23
CA PRO A 83 -3.14 11.49 0.84
C PRO A 83 -4.27 10.47 0.98
N ASP A 84 -5.50 10.96 1.18
CA ASP A 84 -6.70 10.16 1.34
C ASP A 84 -7.08 9.36 0.09
N PHE A 85 -6.64 9.80 -1.10
CA PHE A 85 -6.82 9.05 -2.33
C PHE A 85 -6.27 7.61 -2.23
N ASN A 86 -5.16 7.43 -1.51
CA ASN A 86 -4.59 6.10 -1.32
C ASN A 86 -5.47 5.20 -0.43
N ASN A 87 -6.24 5.78 0.51
CA ASN A 87 -7.22 5.06 1.32
C ASN A 87 -8.38 4.54 0.45
N TYR A 88 -8.85 5.34 -0.51
CA TYR A 88 -9.84 4.89 -1.50
C TYR A 88 -9.29 3.74 -2.36
N LEU A 89 -8.04 3.84 -2.81
CA LEU A 89 -7.47 2.79 -3.67
C LEU A 89 -7.35 1.45 -2.95
N ILE A 90 -6.87 1.45 -1.70
CA ILE A 90 -6.81 0.22 -0.91
C ILE A 90 -8.20 -0.29 -0.58
N PHE A 91 -9.15 0.58 -0.24
CA PHE A 91 -10.55 0.22 0.03
C PHE A 91 -11.20 -0.49 -1.17
N VAL A 92 -11.01 0.02 -2.39
CA VAL A 92 -11.52 -0.62 -3.61
C VAL A 92 -10.87 -1.99 -3.81
N LEU A 93 -9.56 -2.11 -3.57
CA LEU A 93 -8.87 -3.40 -3.68
C LEU A 93 -9.39 -4.43 -2.67
N THR A 94 -9.55 -4.05 -1.40
CA THR A 94 -9.75 -5.01 -0.30
C THR A 94 -11.21 -5.15 0.12
N ARG A 95 -11.98 -4.07 0.22
CA ARG A 95 -13.33 -4.08 0.82
C ARG A 95 -14.47 -4.08 -0.19
N LEU A 96 -14.29 -3.45 -1.36
CA LEU A 96 -15.37 -3.29 -2.35
C LEU A 96 -15.56 -4.55 -3.22
N LYS A 97 -16.06 -5.64 -2.62
CA LYS A 97 -16.25 -6.94 -3.30
C LYS A 97 -17.35 -6.93 -4.37
N SER A 98 -18.13 -5.85 -4.49
CA SER A 98 -19.13 -5.67 -5.55
C SER A 98 -18.53 -5.34 -6.91
N GLU A 99 -17.31 -4.79 -6.94
CA GLU A 99 -16.59 -4.50 -8.19
C GLU A 99 -15.83 -5.73 -8.67
N ASP A 100 -15.59 -5.78 -9.99
CA ASP A 100 -14.92 -6.89 -10.64
C ASP A 100 -13.41 -6.93 -10.33
N GLU A 101 -12.83 -8.14 -10.39
CA GLU A 101 -11.42 -8.36 -10.05
C GLU A 101 -10.43 -7.48 -10.86
N PRO A 102 -10.62 -7.26 -12.18
CA PRO A 102 -9.77 -6.35 -12.94
C PRO A 102 -9.76 -4.92 -12.40
N THR A 103 -10.93 -4.36 -12.04
CA THR A 103 -11.03 -3.00 -11.49
C THR A 103 -10.39 -2.92 -10.12
N ARG A 104 -10.64 -3.91 -9.25
CA ARG A 104 -10.02 -4.00 -7.91
C ARG A 104 -8.49 -4.13 -8.01
N SER A 105 -7.99 -5.00 -8.88
CA SER A 105 -6.54 -5.19 -9.10
C SER A 105 -5.89 -3.93 -9.68
N LEU A 106 -6.54 -3.25 -10.64
CA LEU A 106 -6.05 -1.99 -11.19
C LEU A 106 -5.89 -0.92 -10.10
N SER A 107 -6.85 -0.83 -9.18
CA SER A 107 -6.76 0.06 -8.02
C SER A 107 -5.48 -0.21 -7.19
N GLY A 108 -5.22 -1.48 -6.89
CA GLY A 108 -4.00 -1.89 -6.19
C GLY A 108 -2.71 -1.60 -6.95
N LEU A 109 -2.71 -1.72 -8.28
CA LEU A 109 -1.55 -1.40 -9.12
C LEU A 109 -1.26 0.10 -9.16
N ILE A 110 -2.28 0.96 -9.18
CA ILE A 110 -2.12 2.41 -9.06
C ILE A 110 -1.55 2.75 -7.69
N LEU A 111 -2.12 2.18 -6.62
CA LEU A 111 -1.62 2.37 -5.25
C LEU A 111 -0.16 1.95 -5.13
N LYS A 112 0.22 0.82 -5.73
CA LYS A 112 1.60 0.33 -5.76
C LYS A 112 2.54 1.33 -6.42
N ASN A 113 2.13 1.97 -7.51
CA ASN A 113 2.93 3.01 -8.15
C ASN A 113 3.07 4.25 -7.27
N ASN A 114 2.01 4.64 -6.56
CA ASN A 114 2.03 5.74 -5.60
C ASN A 114 2.99 5.45 -4.43
N VAL A 115 2.91 4.26 -3.83
CA VAL A 115 3.88 3.79 -2.82
C VAL A 115 5.29 3.85 -3.40
N LYS A 116 5.51 3.31 -4.60
CA LYS A 116 6.85 3.31 -5.22
C LYS A 116 7.45 4.71 -5.34
N ALA A 117 6.63 5.72 -5.66
CA ALA A 117 7.09 7.08 -5.94
C ALA A 117 7.12 7.99 -4.69
N HIS A 118 6.21 7.78 -3.74
CA HIS A 118 5.88 8.79 -2.73
C HIS A 118 5.71 8.22 -1.31
N TYR A 119 6.11 6.96 -1.04
CA TYR A 119 5.85 6.35 0.27
C TYR A 119 6.36 7.17 1.46
N GLN A 120 7.54 7.79 1.35
CA GLN A 120 8.11 8.61 2.42
C GLN A 120 7.30 9.87 2.76
N SER A 121 6.47 10.35 1.82
CA SER A 121 5.58 11.50 2.06
C SER A 121 4.18 11.09 2.50
N PHE A 122 3.91 9.79 2.67
CA PHE A 122 2.60 9.35 3.14
C PHE A 122 2.43 9.74 4.61
N PRO A 123 1.28 10.33 5.00
CA PRO A 123 0.93 10.46 6.40
C PRO A 123 0.92 9.08 7.07
N GLN A 124 1.46 9.00 8.28
CA GLN A 124 1.53 7.76 9.03
C GLN A 124 0.18 7.02 9.14
N PRO A 125 -0.97 7.68 9.40
CA PRO A 125 -2.26 6.99 9.46
C PRO A 125 -2.67 6.30 8.14
N VAL A 126 -2.32 6.91 7.00
CA VAL A 126 -2.59 6.33 5.66
C VAL A 126 -1.72 5.11 5.43
N ALA A 127 -0.42 5.21 5.76
CA ALA A 127 0.50 4.09 5.62
C ALA A 127 0.09 2.90 6.50
N GLU A 128 -0.29 3.15 7.76
CA GLU A 128 -0.77 2.13 8.70
C GLU A 128 -2.08 1.48 8.24
N PHE A 129 -3.03 2.27 7.75
CA PHE A 129 -4.28 1.75 7.19
C PHE A 129 -4.02 0.81 6.01
N ILE A 130 -3.16 1.21 5.07
CA ILE A 130 -2.79 0.35 3.92
C ILE A 130 -2.10 -0.94 4.39
N LYS A 131 -1.16 -0.84 5.34
CA LYS A 131 -0.45 -2.00 5.92
C LYS A 131 -1.44 -3.02 6.50
N GLN A 132 -2.39 -2.55 7.31
CA GLN A 132 -3.42 -3.38 7.94
C GLN A 132 -4.36 -4.02 6.92
N GLU A 133 -4.86 -3.25 5.96
CA GLU A 133 -5.75 -3.76 4.91
C GLU A 133 -5.08 -4.85 4.07
N CYS A 134 -3.79 -4.68 3.73
CA CYS A 134 -3.02 -5.70 3.02
C CYS A 134 -2.90 -7.00 3.82
N LEU A 135 -2.52 -6.93 5.10
CA LEU A 135 -2.33 -8.14 5.92
C LEU A 135 -3.66 -8.87 6.20
N ASN A 136 -4.74 -8.11 6.43
CA ASN A 136 -6.07 -8.68 6.66
C ASN A 136 -6.68 -9.34 5.41
N ASN A 137 -6.25 -8.97 4.20
CA ASN A 137 -6.82 -9.45 2.94
C ASN A 137 -5.86 -10.28 2.09
N ILE A 138 -4.71 -10.68 2.64
CA ILE A 138 -3.70 -11.46 1.90
C ILE A 138 -4.24 -12.83 1.43
N GLY A 139 -5.28 -13.34 2.09
CA GLY A 139 -6.01 -14.57 1.74
C GLY A 139 -7.26 -14.37 0.89
N ASP A 140 -7.38 -13.30 0.09
CA ASP A 140 -8.53 -13.10 -0.81
C ASP A 140 -8.78 -14.34 -1.70
N ALA A 141 -10.03 -14.69 -1.99
CA ALA A 141 -10.35 -15.87 -2.80
C ALA A 141 -9.79 -15.79 -4.23
N SER A 142 -9.65 -14.57 -4.77
CA SER A 142 -9.11 -14.33 -6.10
C SER A 142 -7.58 -14.33 -6.10
N SER A 143 -6.98 -15.20 -6.91
CA SER A 143 -5.52 -15.26 -7.06
C SER A 143 -4.94 -13.95 -7.61
N LEU A 144 -5.68 -13.24 -8.46
CA LEU A 144 -5.27 -11.93 -8.99
C LEU A 144 -5.19 -10.87 -7.88
N ILE A 145 -6.18 -10.86 -6.98
CA ILE A 145 -6.20 -9.92 -5.86
C ILE A 145 -5.12 -10.27 -4.85
N ARG A 146 -4.93 -11.55 -4.50
CA ARG A 146 -3.82 -11.99 -3.63
C ARG A 146 -2.46 -11.59 -4.19
N ALA A 147 -2.22 -11.82 -5.48
CA ALA A 147 -0.99 -11.40 -6.13
C ALA A 147 -0.80 -9.86 -6.05
N THR A 148 -1.87 -9.09 -6.25
CA THR A 148 -1.82 -7.62 -6.14
C THR A 148 -1.48 -7.16 -4.72
N ILE A 149 -2.08 -7.79 -3.70
CA ILE A 149 -1.79 -7.50 -2.29
C ILE A 149 -0.35 -7.89 -1.93
N GLY A 150 0.12 -9.06 -2.36
CA GLY A 150 1.51 -9.49 -2.16
C GLY A 150 2.52 -8.51 -2.79
N ILE A 151 2.23 -7.99 -3.98
CA ILE A 151 3.04 -6.93 -4.61
C ILE A 151 3.02 -5.65 -3.77
N LEU A 152 1.88 -5.24 -3.22
CA LEU A 152 1.79 -4.06 -2.35
C LEU A 152 2.62 -4.23 -1.08
N ILE A 153 2.49 -5.37 -0.39
CA ILE A 153 3.25 -5.68 0.83
C ILE A 153 4.75 -5.58 0.57
N THR A 154 5.23 -6.25 -0.49
CA THR A 154 6.66 -6.27 -0.84
C THR A 154 7.15 -4.90 -1.29
N THR A 155 6.33 -4.14 -2.01
CA THR A 155 6.67 -2.76 -2.40
C THR A 155 6.77 -1.84 -1.19
N ILE A 156 5.86 -1.95 -0.22
CA ILE A 156 5.90 -1.19 1.03
C ILE A 156 7.13 -1.57 1.85
N ALA A 157 7.42 -2.87 2.01
CA ALA A 157 8.61 -3.33 2.72
C ALA A 157 9.91 -2.82 2.08
N SER A 158 9.98 -2.77 0.75
CA SER A 158 11.13 -2.26 0.01
C SER A 158 11.29 -0.74 0.10
N LYS A 159 10.18 0.02 0.03
CA LYS A 159 10.22 1.50 0.01
C LYS A 159 10.16 2.17 1.38
N GLY A 160 9.54 1.50 2.34
CA GLY A 160 9.47 1.91 3.72
C GLY A 160 10.61 1.42 4.58
N GLU A 161 11.48 0.57 4.05
CA GLU A 161 12.48 -0.21 4.78
C GLU A 161 11.82 -1.26 5.69
N LEU A 162 12.25 -2.52 5.55
CA LEU A 162 11.66 -3.64 6.29
C LEU A 162 11.75 -3.45 7.82
N GLN A 163 12.77 -2.74 8.30
CA GLN A 163 12.96 -2.41 9.72
C GLN A 163 11.85 -1.49 10.27
N MET A 164 11.25 -0.66 9.43
CA MET A 164 10.14 0.24 9.80
C MET A 164 8.77 -0.46 9.75
N TRP A 165 8.76 -1.76 9.49
CA TRP A 165 7.58 -2.61 9.58
C TRP A 165 7.88 -3.89 10.38
N PRO A 166 8.24 -3.76 11.68
CA PRO A 166 8.74 -4.87 12.48
C PRO A 166 7.73 -6.01 12.66
N GLU A 167 6.43 -5.71 12.63
CA GLU A 167 5.35 -6.69 12.75
C GLU A 167 5.10 -7.50 11.48
N LEU A 168 5.67 -7.12 10.32
CA LEU A 168 5.40 -7.78 9.05
C LEU A 168 5.79 -9.26 9.04
N LEU A 169 7.06 -9.56 9.33
CA LEU A 169 7.56 -10.94 9.27
C LEU A 169 6.88 -11.84 10.32
N PRO A 170 6.75 -11.43 11.61
CA PRO A 170 6.02 -12.24 12.58
C PRO A 170 4.57 -12.51 12.17
N GLN A 171 3.85 -11.51 11.62
CA GLN A 171 2.47 -11.69 11.18
C GLN A 171 2.38 -12.62 9.97
N LEU A 172 3.21 -12.44 8.94
CA LEU A 172 3.24 -13.34 7.78
C LEU A 172 3.57 -14.77 8.20
N CYS A 173 4.55 -14.96 9.09
CA CYS A 173 4.84 -16.28 9.64
C CYS A 173 3.65 -16.85 10.42
N ASN A 174 2.91 -16.05 11.18
CA ASN A 174 1.71 -16.51 11.86
C ASN A 174 0.61 -16.95 10.87
N LEU A 175 0.44 -16.22 9.77
CA LEU A 175 -0.54 -16.53 8.73
C LEU A 175 -0.27 -17.85 8.01
N LEU A 176 0.97 -18.34 7.99
CA LEU A 176 1.28 -19.70 7.51
C LEU A 176 0.59 -20.80 8.33
N ASN A 177 0.27 -20.53 9.60
CA ASN A 177 -0.46 -21.48 10.45
C ASN A 177 -1.97 -21.49 10.19
N SER A 178 -2.46 -20.64 9.27
CA SER A 178 -3.90 -20.58 8.95
C SER A 178 -4.37 -21.88 8.32
N GLU A 179 -5.56 -22.34 8.71
CA GLU A 179 -6.24 -23.47 8.05
C GLU A 179 -6.76 -23.09 6.65
N ASP A 180 -6.92 -21.80 6.37
CA ASP A 180 -7.30 -21.32 5.04
C ASP A 180 -6.10 -21.37 4.08
N TYR A 181 -6.24 -22.20 3.05
CA TYR A 181 -5.24 -22.37 1.99
C TYR A 181 -4.86 -21.04 1.32
N ASN A 182 -5.84 -20.17 1.06
CA ASN A 182 -5.58 -18.91 0.36
C ASN A 182 -4.73 -17.95 1.19
N THR A 183 -5.01 -17.88 2.50
CA THR A 183 -4.21 -17.11 3.46
C THR A 183 -2.78 -17.65 3.56
N CYS A 184 -2.62 -18.95 3.68
CA CYS A 184 -1.30 -19.58 3.75
C CYS A 184 -0.50 -19.36 2.46
N GLU A 185 -1.11 -19.57 1.29
CA GLU A 185 -0.49 -19.35 -0.02
C GLU A 185 -0.10 -17.88 -0.23
N GLY A 186 -0.98 -16.94 0.08
CA GLY A 186 -0.70 -15.51 -0.02
C GLY A 186 0.46 -15.07 0.89
N ALA A 187 0.51 -15.58 2.12
CA ALA A 187 1.59 -15.32 3.07
C ALA A 187 2.93 -15.91 2.58
N PHE A 188 2.93 -17.14 2.06
CA PHE A 188 4.11 -17.75 1.44
C PHE A 188 4.60 -16.94 0.24
N GLY A 189 3.70 -16.50 -0.65
CA GLY A 189 4.07 -15.68 -1.82
C GLY A 189 4.73 -14.36 -1.42
N ALA A 190 4.21 -13.68 -0.39
CA ALA A 190 4.83 -12.47 0.14
C ALA A 190 6.20 -12.74 0.78
N LEU A 191 6.31 -13.79 1.62
CA LEU A 191 7.56 -14.17 2.29
C LEU A 191 8.64 -14.57 1.29
N GLN A 192 8.29 -15.38 0.28
CA GLN A 192 9.20 -15.72 -0.81
C GLN A 192 9.80 -14.46 -1.41
N LYS A 193 8.95 -13.48 -1.75
CA LYS A 193 9.42 -12.28 -2.43
C LYS A 193 10.28 -11.38 -1.53
N ILE A 194 9.93 -11.27 -0.25
CA ILE A 194 10.76 -10.56 0.74
C ILE A 194 12.12 -11.25 0.90
N CYS A 195 12.16 -12.58 0.95
CA CYS A 195 13.41 -13.34 1.00
C CYS A 195 14.27 -13.13 -0.25
N GLU A 196 13.67 -13.10 -1.45
CA GLU A 196 14.39 -12.81 -2.70
C GLU A 196 15.00 -11.39 -2.70
N ASP A 197 14.22 -10.39 -2.27
CA ASP A 197 14.60 -8.99 -2.39
C ASP A 197 15.44 -8.46 -1.20
N SER A 198 15.47 -9.18 -0.07
CA SER A 198 16.08 -8.71 1.19
C SER A 198 16.84 -9.79 1.97
N ALA A 199 17.33 -10.83 1.30
CA ALA A 199 18.05 -11.95 1.93
C ALA A 199 19.16 -11.52 2.91
N GLU A 200 20.03 -10.59 2.50
CA GLU A 200 21.14 -10.10 3.33
C GLU A 200 20.64 -9.42 4.61
N LEU A 201 19.55 -8.65 4.50
CA LEU A 201 18.96 -7.96 5.64
C LEU A 201 18.32 -8.95 6.62
N LEU A 202 17.72 -10.03 6.11
CA LEU A 202 17.11 -11.09 6.92
C LEU A 202 18.15 -11.98 7.64
N ASP A 203 19.41 -12.00 7.20
CA ASP A 203 20.52 -12.67 7.91
C ASP A 203 21.34 -11.70 8.78
N SER A 204 20.97 -10.41 8.79
CA SER A 204 21.72 -9.39 9.51
C SER A 204 21.33 -9.32 11.00
N ASP A 205 22.28 -8.87 11.82
CA ASP A 205 22.02 -8.58 13.23
C ASP A 205 21.04 -7.41 13.42
N ALA A 206 20.89 -6.54 12.42
CA ALA A 206 19.99 -5.38 12.47
C ALA A 206 18.50 -5.77 12.62
N LEU A 207 18.12 -6.94 12.10
CA LEU A 207 16.78 -7.52 12.29
C LEU A 207 16.76 -8.70 13.26
N ASN A 208 17.87 -8.95 13.97
CA ASN A 208 18.05 -10.14 14.82
C ASN A 208 17.92 -11.47 14.03
N ARG A 209 18.50 -11.51 12.82
CA ARG A 209 18.57 -12.67 11.92
C ARG A 209 17.25 -13.45 11.78
N PRO A 210 16.17 -12.83 11.23
CA PRO A 210 14.87 -13.48 11.07
C PRO A 210 14.91 -14.87 10.40
N LEU A 211 15.88 -15.12 9.51
CA LEU A 211 16.04 -16.43 8.85
C LEU A 211 16.17 -17.60 9.83
N ASN A 212 16.77 -17.38 11.01
CA ASN A 212 16.91 -18.43 12.02
C ASN A 212 15.57 -18.97 12.54
N VAL A 213 14.51 -18.16 12.48
CA VAL A 213 13.15 -18.54 12.88
C VAL A 213 12.33 -18.98 11.66
N MET A 214 12.52 -18.31 10.53
CA MET A 214 11.75 -18.55 9.31
C MET A 214 12.08 -19.89 8.65
N ILE A 215 13.37 -20.24 8.54
CA ILE A 215 13.79 -21.48 7.87
C ILE A 215 13.21 -22.74 8.55
N PRO A 216 13.32 -22.93 9.89
CA PRO A 216 12.69 -24.06 10.56
C PRO A 216 11.19 -24.13 10.36
N LYS A 217 10.52 -22.98 10.22
CA LYS A 217 9.09 -22.91 9.97
C LYS A 217 8.72 -23.36 8.57
N PHE A 218 9.50 -22.97 7.55
CA PHE A 218 9.28 -23.39 6.18
C PHE A 218 9.42 -24.90 5.99
N LEU A 219 10.30 -25.56 6.76
CA LEU A 219 10.50 -27.01 6.73
C LEU A 219 9.34 -27.83 7.31
N GLN A 220 8.29 -27.20 7.85
CA GLN A 220 7.09 -27.87 8.37
C GLN A 220 6.03 -28.12 7.29
N PHE A 221 6.21 -27.56 6.09
CA PHE A 221 5.32 -27.68 4.94
C PHE A 221 6.02 -28.50 3.83
#